data_AF-A0A511W535-F1
#
_entry.id   AF-A0A511W535-F1
#
_cell.length_a   1.000
_cell.length_b   1.000
_cell.length_c   1.000
_cell.angle_alpha   90.00
_cell.angle_beta   90.00
_cell.angle_gamma   90.00
#
_symmetry.space_group_name_H-M   'P 1'
#
loop_
_entity.id
_entity.type
_entity.pdbx_description
1 polymer ?
#
loop_
_entity_poly.entity_id
_entity_poly.type
_entity_poly.pdbx_seq_one_letter_code
_entity_poly.pdbx_strand_id
1 'polypeptide(L)'
;MKKFLSVLFISTIVLLAACGTADEDGSQGDTSEVEETGESANGEDTLWQDVQEAGKLVVGTSGTYAPVTYHDENNELTGFDVEMMREIGERLGVEVEFSTMDFDGILPALRNGQIDIASNDFAITEEREEIFTFTEPYKFSYGSVIVRSDDMGNFESAYDLEGVPVALGSLTSNYAIFAENIGADGTAYDGGVDAILRDIINENQDAYLNDVLVLHRTLEGFDDDSLAVAEQVKFHATESAFPMLKGNNSLKEVIDEVLQEMKEDGTVAELSQEFFGADASEPVDQDEVVSLEGN
;
A
#
# COMPACT_ATOMS: atom_id res chain seq x y z
N MET A 1 53.75 -28.13 -19.41
CA MET A 1 53.60 -28.27 -20.88
C MET A 1 53.88 -29.70 -21.30
N LYS A 2 52.84 -30.41 -21.77
CA LYS A 2 52.79 -31.46 -22.81
C LYS A 2 51.65 -32.43 -22.50
N LYS A 3 50.53 -32.22 -23.21
CA LYS A 3 49.37 -33.12 -23.32
C LYS A 3 49.61 -34.11 -24.45
N PHE A 4 49.20 -35.37 -24.27
CA PHE A 4 48.83 -36.37 -25.29
C PHE A 4 47.88 -37.35 -24.56
N LEU A 5 46.57 -37.35 -24.82
CA LEU A 5 45.86 -38.04 -25.91
C LEU A 5 46.09 -39.57 -25.91
N SER A 6 45.08 -40.36 -25.53
CA SER A 6 44.63 -41.52 -26.31
C SER A 6 43.40 -42.24 -25.71
N VAL A 7 42.57 -42.68 -26.64
CA VAL A 7 41.27 -43.35 -26.59
C VAL A 7 41.47 -44.88 -26.68
N LEU A 8 40.65 -45.70 -26.01
CA LEU A 8 40.02 -46.97 -26.48
C LEU A 8 39.37 -47.71 -25.29
N PHE A 9 38.06 -47.95 -25.19
CA PHE A 9 37.15 -48.90 -25.90
C PHE A 9 37.00 -50.29 -25.24
N ILE A 10 35.80 -50.50 -24.68
CA ILE A 10 34.93 -51.69 -24.63
C ILE A 10 35.40 -52.99 -23.95
N SER A 11 34.60 -53.45 -22.99
CA SER A 11 34.23 -54.88 -22.89
C SER A 11 32.80 -55.04 -22.33
N THR A 12 31.97 -55.69 -23.13
CA THR A 12 30.60 -56.16 -22.92
C THR A 12 30.57 -57.38 -21.97
N ILE A 13 29.47 -57.62 -21.26
CA ILE A 13 28.80 -58.94 -21.14
C ILE A 13 27.36 -58.74 -20.63
N VAL A 14 26.46 -59.45 -21.31
CA VAL A 14 25.00 -59.51 -21.19
C VAL A 14 24.61 -60.64 -20.23
N LEU A 15 23.52 -60.46 -19.46
CA LEU A 15 22.72 -61.57 -18.92
C LEU A 15 21.22 -61.21 -19.02
N LEU A 16 20.49 -62.06 -19.75
CA LEU A 16 19.04 -62.06 -19.95
C LEU A 16 18.36 -62.91 -18.87
N ALA A 17 17.20 -62.47 -18.36
CA ALA A 17 16.06 -63.34 -18.06
C ALA A 17 14.77 -62.51 -17.91
N ALA A 18 13.76 -62.87 -18.71
CA ALA A 18 12.35 -62.44 -18.68
C ALA A 18 11.60 -63.09 -17.49
N CYS A 19 10.41 -62.73 -17.01
CA CYS A 19 9.14 -62.25 -17.59
C CYS A 19 8.28 -61.66 -16.45
N GLY A 20 7.27 -60.83 -16.77
CA GLY A 20 5.97 -60.91 -16.07
C GLY A 20 5.29 -59.60 -15.65
N THR A 21 4.46 -59.07 -16.57
CA THR A 21 3.16 -58.38 -16.38
C THR A 21 3.05 -57.07 -15.60
N ALA A 22 2.97 -55.98 -16.37
CA ALA A 22 2.00 -54.87 -16.39
C ALA A 22 1.20 -54.53 -15.12
N ASP A 23 1.32 -53.26 -14.67
CA ASP A 23 0.26 -52.26 -14.79
C ASP A 23 0.88 -50.84 -14.84
N GLU A 24 0.21 -49.93 -15.55
CA GLU A 24 0.66 -48.62 -16.02
C GLU A 24 0.80 -47.57 -14.91
N ASP A 25 1.91 -46.81 -14.89
CA ASP A 25 2.05 -45.55 -14.17
C ASP A 25 3.01 -44.59 -14.91
N GLY A 26 2.67 -43.31 -14.92
CA GLY A 26 3.60 -42.21 -15.22
C GLY A 26 3.27 -41.39 -16.48
N SER A 27 2.54 -40.28 -16.30
CA SER A 27 2.92 -38.97 -16.85
C SER A 27 1.89 -37.88 -16.53
N GLN A 28 2.14 -37.10 -15.47
CA GLN A 28 1.70 -35.71 -15.26
C GLN A 28 2.63 -35.18 -14.16
N GLY A 29 3.47 -34.19 -14.41
CA GLY A 29 3.07 -32.80 -14.63
C GLY A 29 3.62 -32.03 -13.43
N ASP A 30 4.87 -31.57 -13.58
CA ASP A 30 5.60 -30.82 -12.56
C ASP A 30 4.83 -29.54 -12.25
N THR A 31 4.13 -29.55 -11.11
CA THR A 31 3.48 -28.39 -10.51
C THR A 31 4.19 -28.19 -9.18
N SER A 32 5.12 -27.25 -9.17
CA SER A 32 5.69 -26.71 -7.95
C SER A 32 4.56 -26.03 -7.18
N GLU A 33 4.05 -26.73 -6.17
CA GLU A 33 3.22 -26.14 -5.11
C GLU A 33 4.04 -25.02 -4.46
N VAL A 34 3.51 -23.80 -4.56
CA VAL A 34 3.93 -22.68 -3.72
C VAL A 34 3.43 -23.02 -2.32
N GLU A 35 4.36 -23.17 -1.38
CA GLU A 35 4.02 -23.27 0.04
C GLU A 35 3.35 -21.95 0.48
N GLU A 36 2.02 -21.99 0.65
CA GLU A 36 1.28 -21.01 1.43
C GLU A 36 1.79 -21.06 2.87
N THR A 37 2.74 -20.19 3.19
CA THR A 37 3.02 -19.79 4.58
C THR A 37 2.11 -18.60 4.89
N GLY A 38 0.88 -18.95 5.22
CA GLY A 38 -0.20 -18.01 5.55
C GLY A 38 -1.13 -18.63 6.58
N GLU A 39 -0.57 -19.22 7.63
CA GLU A 39 -1.36 -19.69 8.76
C GLU A 39 -0.63 -19.30 10.04
N SER A 40 -1.19 -18.32 10.75
CA SER A 40 -0.88 -18.07 12.17
C SER A 40 -1.26 -19.33 12.93
N ALA A 41 -0.27 -20.22 13.06
CA ALA A 41 -0.39 -21.50 13.72
C ALA A 41 -0.60 -21.28 15.22
N ASN A 42 -1.85 -21.22 15.69
CA ASN A 42 -2.25 -21.55 17.07
C ASN A 42 -1.40 -20.88 18.19
N GLY A 43 -0.79 -19.73 17.91
CA GLY A 43 0.00 -18.95 18.85
C GLY A 43 -0.93 -18.08 19.67
N GLU A 44 -0.64 -17.93 20.96
CA GLU A 44 -1.25 -16.86 21.74
C GLU A 44 -0.91 -15.52 21.05
N ASP A 45 -1.88 -14.63 20.97
CA ASP A 45 -1.70 -13.28 20.47
C ASP A 45 -0.93 -12.48 21.52
N THR A 46 0.39 -12.38 21.33
CA THR A 46 1.32 -11.76 22.29
C THR A 46 1.91 -10.44 21.82
N LEU A 47 1.54 -9.93 20.64
CA LEU A 47 2.25 -8.81 20.01
C LEU A 47 2.31 -7.59 20.94
N TRP A 48 1.21 -7.22 21.61
CA TRP A 48 1.24 -6.10 22.55
C TRP A 48 2.18 -6.36 23.73
N GLN A 49 2.18 -7.57 24.30
CA GLN A 49 3.11 -7.92 25.36
C GLN A 49 4.56 -7.83 24.88
N ASP A 50 4.86 -8.30 23.68
CA ASP A 50 6.20 -8.26 23.09
C ASP A 50 6.67 -6.80 22.88
N VAL A 51 5.78 -5.92 22.41
CA VAL A 51 6.01 -4.47 22.29
C VAL A 51 6.28 -3.84 23.67
N GLN A 52 5.50 -4.19 24.70
CA GLN A 52 5.71 -3.71 26.07
C GLN A 52 7.03 -4.17 26.67
N GLU A 53 7.40 -5.43 26.47
CA GLU A 53 8.66 -6.01 26.96
C GLU A 53 9.87 -5.40 26.26
N ALA A 54 9.75 -5.13 24.95
CA ALA A 54 10.77 -4.43 24.17
C ALA A 54 10.82 -2.92 24.49
N GLY A 55 9.71 -2.35 24.97
CA GLY A 55 9.53 -0.91 25.15
C GLY A 55 9.48 -0.14 23.82
N LYS A 56 9.18 -0.83 22.71
CA LYS A 56 9.31 -0.30 21.36
C LYS A 56 8.29 -0.91 20.40
N LEU A 57 7.68 -0.07 19.57
CA LEU A 57 6.79 -0.43 18.47
C LEU A 57 7.48 -0.12 17.12
N VAL A 58 7.69 -1.13 16.28
CA VAL A 58 8.31 -0.97 14.95
C VAL A 58 7.25 -0.68 13.90
N VAL A 59 7.32 0.50 13.28
CA VAL A 59 6.33 0.99 12.32
C VAL A 59 6.93 1.06 10.93
N GLY A 60 6.34 0.35 9.96
CA GLY A 60 6.72 0.50 8.55
C GLY A 60 6.03 1.67 7.88
N THR A 61 6.79 2.51 7.19
CA THR A 61 6.28 3.68 6.45
C THR A 61 7.18 3.97 5.24
N SER A 62 6.78 4.87 4.32
CA SER A 62 7.59 5.22 3.16
C SER A 62 8.54 6.39 3.37
N GLY A 63 8.06 7.46 4.02
CA GLY A 63 8.80 8.72 4.13
C GLY A 63 8.94 9.46 2.79
N THR A 64 8.15 9.09 1.77
CA THR A 64 8.17 9.68 0.41
C THR A 64 6.79 10.09 -0.10
N TYR A 65 5.77 10.07 0.76
CA TYR A 65 4.38 10.35 0.43
C TYR A 65 3.84 11.55 1.24
N ALA A 66 4.23 12.77 0.84
CA ALA A 66 3.77 14.00 1.48
C ALA A 66 2.28 14.28 1.18
N PRO A 67 1.50 14.82 2.13
CA PRO A 67 1.88 15.21 3.49
C PRO A 67 1.70 14.08 4.54
N VAL A 68 1.48 12.83 4.11
CA VAL A 68 1.13 11.72 5.01
C VAL A 68 2.35 11.16 5.73
N THR A 69 3.43 10.91 5.01
CA THR A 69 4.71 10.42 5.53
C THR A 69 5.83 10.88 4.61
N TYR A 70 6.63 11.84 5.07
CA TYR A 70 7.66 12.49 4.27
C TYR A 70 8.78 13.01 5.15
N HIS A 71 9.88 13.43 4.54
CA HIS A 71 10.95 14.13 5.25
C HIS A 71 10.79 15.64 5.04
N ASP A 72 10.81 16.40 6.14
CA ASP A 72 10.71 17.86 6.10
C ASP A 72 12.00 18.52 5.56
N GLU A 73 12.04 19.86 5.58
CA GLU A 73 13.22 20.63 5.15
C GLU A 73 14.48 20.36 6.00
N ASN A 74 14.31 19.86 7.24
CA ASN A 74 15.40 19.46 8.13
C ASN A 74 15.79 17.99 7.96
N ASN A 75 15.17 17.28 7.02
CA ASN A 75 15.32 15.84 6.78
C ASN A 75 14.88 14.99 7.98
N GLU A 76 13.88 15.47 8.73
CA GLU A 76 13.19 14.73 9.80
C GLU A 76 11.94 14.08 9.23
N LEU A 77 11.74 12.79 9.52
CA LEU A 77 10.52 12.08 9.13
C LEU A 77 9.33 12.70 9.87
N THR A 78 8.31 13.08 9.14
CA THR A 78 7.07 13.69 9.65
C THR A 78 5.92 13.39 8.69
N GLY A 79 4.76 13.99 8.94
CA GLY A 79 3.53 13.77 8.19
C GLY A 79 2.44 13.23 9.10
N PHE A 80 1.20 13.31 8.60
CA PHE A 80 0.02 12.96 9.38
C PHE A 80 0.13 11.58 10.04
N ASP A 81 0.48 10.54 9.28
CA ASP A 81 0.60 9.17 9.77
C ASP A 81 1.74 9.01 10.78
N VAL A 82 2.86 9.71 10.55
CA VAL A 82 4.03 9.68 11.41
C VAL A 82 3.73 10.33 12.76
N GLU A 83 3.07 11.50 12.77
CA GLU A 83 2.72 12.18 14.02
C GLU A 83 1.59 11.45 14.76
N MET A 84 0.63 10.86 14.05
CA MET A 84 -0.37 9.96 14.64
C MET A 84 0.29 8.79 15.38
N MET A 85 1.24 8.11 14.76
CA MET A 85 1.95 6.99 15.39
C MET A 85 2.81 7.42 16.57
N ARG A 86 3.45 8.60 16.50
CA ARG A 86 4.19 9.17 17.64
C ARG A 86 3.30 9.45 18.84
N GLU A 87 2.15 10.10 18.63
CA GLU A 87 1.17 10.36 19.69
C GLU A 87 0.65 9.05 20.30
N ILE A 88 0.36 8.05 19.46
CA ILE A 88 -0.04 6.71 19.92
C ILE A 88 1.06 6.10 20.81
N GLY A 89 2.31 6.15 20.38
CA GLY A 89 3.46 5.67 21.16
C GLY A 89 3.62 6.39 22.50
N GLU A 90 3.44 7.72 22.52
CA GLU A 90 3.48 8.53 23.75
C GLU A 90 2.39 8.08 24.74
N ARG A 91 1.14 7.92 24.30
CA ARG A 91 0.03 7.48 25.14
C ARG A 91 0.18 6.05 25.64
N LEU A 92 0.74 5.16 24.82
CA LEU A 92 1.05 3.77 25.17
C LEU A 92 2.33 3.63 26.03
N GLY A 93 3.16 4.67 26.12
CA GLY A 93 4.41 4.67 26.86
C GLY A 93 5.52 3.81 26.23
N VAL A 94 5.53 3.71 24.89
CA VAL A 94 6.53 2.95 24.11
C VAL A 94 7.23 3.83 23.09
N GLU A 95 8.49 3.53 22.76
CA GLU A 95 9.22 4.21 21.69
C GLU A 95 8.70 3.75 20.31
N VAL A 96 8.48 4.69 19.40
CA VAL A 96 8.11 4.36 18.01
C VAL A 96 9.36 4.38 17.14
N GLU A 97 9.73 3.22 16.61
CA GLU A 97 10.84 3.09 15.66
C GLU A 97 10.29 2.95 14.24
N PHE A 98 10.49 4.00 13.44
CA PHE A 98 10.09 3.97 12.03
C PHE A 98 11.11 3.24 11.16
N SER A 99 10.62 2.26 10.40
CA SER A 99 11.34 1.54 9.35
C SER A 99 10.87 2.04 7.99
N THR A 100 11.67 2.90 7.35
CA THR A 100 11.33 3.50 6.05
C THR A 100 11.69 2.56 4.90
N MET A 101 10.75 2.31 3.99
CA MET A 101 10.94 1.49 2.78
C MET A 101 9.98 1.90 1.67
N ASP A 102 10.22 1.45 0.43
CA ASP A 102 9.28 1.73 -0.66
C ASP A 102 7.87 1.21 -0.32
N PHE A 103 6.82 1.94 -0.77
CA PHE A 103 5.41 1.62 -0.45
C PHE A 103 5.06 0.15 -0.70
N ASP A 104 5.49 -0.39 -1.85
CA ASP A 104 5.26 -1.78 -2.26
C ASP A 104 5.92 -2.81 -1.32
N GLY A 105 6.91 -2.40 -0.54
CA GLY A 105 7.63 -3.23 0.42
C GLY A 105 7.00 -3.29 1.82
N ILE A 106 6.12 -2.34 2.17
CA ILE A 106 5.61 -2.20 3.55
C ILE A 106 4.74 -3.40 3.95
N LEU A 107 3.71 -3.74 3.17
CA LEU A 107 2.83 -4.87 3.48
C LEU A 107 3.56 -6.23 3.43
N PRO A 108 4.49 -6.48 2.48
CA PRO A 108 5.39 -7.65 2.57
C PRO A 108 6.24 -7.69 3.83
N ALA A 109 6.80 -6.56 4.28
CA ALA A 109 7.58 -6.49 5.51
C ALA A 109 6.71 -6.80 6.74
N LEU A 110 5.47 -6.29 6.78
CA LEU A 110 4.49 -6.61 7.81
C LEU A 110 4.15 -8.10 7.82
N ARG A 111 3.86 -8.67 6.64
CA ARG A 111 3.55 -10.11 6.48
C ARG A 111 4.68 -11.01 6.97
N ASN A 112 5.93 -10.58 6.78
CA ASN A 112 7.12 -11.31 7.20
C ASN A 112 7.52 -11.04 8.66
N GLY A 113 6.76 -10.24 9.41
CA GLY A 113 7.05 -9.90 10.81
C GLY A 113 8.31 -9.05 10.99
N GLN A 114 8.71 -8.28 9.97
CA GLN A 114 9.85 -7.35 10.04
C GLN A 114 9.48 -6.02 10.71
N ILE A 115 8.19 -5.70 10.72
CA ILE A 115 7.57 -4.55 11.38
C ILE A 115 6.33 -5.05 12.12
N ASP A 116 5.92 -4.37 13.17
CA ASP A 116 4.77 -4.75 14.00
C ASP A 116 3.45 -4.24 13.40
N ILE A 117 3.52 -3.04 12.81
CA ILE A 117 2.39 -2.30 12.25
C ILE A 117 2.85 -1.48 11.05
N ALA A 118 1.96 -1.26 10.08
CA ALA A 118 2.21 -0.39 8.94
C ALA A 118 1.43 0.92 9.04
N SER A 119 2.04 2.02 8.58
CA SER A 119 1.48 3.37 8.62
C SER A 119 1.91 4.14 7.37
N ASN A 120 0.99 4.21 6.40
CA ASN A 120 1.21 4.87 5.12
C ASN A 120 -0.11 5.16 4.39
N ASP A 121 -1.15 5.62 5.10
CA ASP A 121 -2.48 5.87 4.52
C ASP A 121 -3.13 4.64 3.87
N PHE A 122 -3.06 3.48 4.55
CA PHE A 122 -3.60 2.25 3.99
C PHE A 122 -5.13 2.24 4.05
N ALA A 123 -5.77 2.37 2.89
CA ALA A 123 -7.19 2.10 2.74
C ALA A 123 -7.52 0.64 3.09
N ILE A 124 -8.60 0.44 3.84
CA ILE A 124 -9.19 -0.88 4.09
C ILE A 124 -9.81 -1.40 2.78
N THR A 125 -9.45 -2.63 2.39
CA THR A 125 -10.03 -3.33 1.24
C THR A 125 -10.27 -4.79 1.59
N GLU A 126 -11.25 -5.43 0.95
CA GLU A 126 -11.58 -6.84 1.22
C GLU A 126 -10.36 -7.76 1.08
N GLU A 127 -9.57 -7.59 0.01
CA GLU A 127 -8.34 -8.36 -0.22
C GLU A 127 -7.31 -8.18 0.91
N ARG A 128 -7.13 -6.95 1.41
CA ARG A 128 -6.19 -6.70 2.51
C ARG A 128 -6.69 -7.29 3.82
N GLU A 129 -7.99 -7.26 4.07
CA GLU A 129 -8.59 -7.84 5.26
C GLU A 129 -8.46 -9.38 5.32
N GLU A 130 -8.24 -10.06 4.19
CA GLU A 130 -7.94 -11.50 4.21
C GLU A 130 -6.59 -11.80 4.89
N ILE A 131 -5.63 -10.87 4.81
CA ILE A 131 -4.24 -11.05 5.25
C ILE A 131 -3.92 -10.25 6.52
N PHE A 132 -4.64 -9.15 6.75
CA PHE A 132 -4.36 -8.19 7.81
C PHE A 132 -5.57 -7.97 8.72
N THR A 133 -5.28 -7.52 9.94
CA THR A 133 -6.25 -6.94 10.86
C THR A 133 -5.98 -5.43 10.91
N PHE A 134 -7.02 -4.61 10.77
CA PHE A 134 -6.91 -3.14 10.79
C PHE A 134 -7.40 -2.56 12.10
N THR A 135 -6.81 -1.44 12.53
CA THR A 135 -7.39 -0.57 13.56
C THR A 135 -8.75 -0.02 13.11
N GLU A 136 -9.47 0.63 14.02
CA GLU A 136 -10.53 1.56 13.61
C GLU A 136 -9.96 2.62 12.64
N PRO A 137 -10.74 3.08 11.64
CA PRO A 137 -10.29 4.10 10.70
C PRO A 137 -9.95 5.41 11.42
N TYR A 138 -8.83 6.05 11.08
CA TYR A 138 -8.42 7.33 11.64
C TYR A 138 -8.56 8.50 10.65
N LYS A 139 -8.71 8.19 9.35
CA LYS A 139 -8.88 9.18 8.28
C LYS A 139 -9.92 8.70 7.28
N PHE A 140 -10.75 9.61 6.81
CA PHE A 140 -11.76 9.40 5.79
C PHE A 140 -11.50 10.31 4.59
N SER A 141 -11.65 9.79 3.38
CA SER A 141 -11.49 10.58 2.16
C SER A 141 -12.13 9.90 0.94
N TYR A 142 -11.71 10.30 -0.25
CA TYR A 142 -12.00 9.64 -1.52
C TYR A 142 -10.87 9.91 -2.52
N GLY A 143 -10.79 9.07 -3.55
CA GLY A 143 -9.93 9.28 -4.70
C GLY A 143 -10.46 10.34 -5.66
N SER A 144 -9.55 11.15 -6.19
CA SER A 144 -9.82 12.11 -7.27
C SER A 144 -8.62 12.15 -8.23
N VAL A 145 -8.56 13.16 -9.10
CA VAL A 145 -7.47 13.32 -10.07
C VAL A 145 -6.91 14.73 -10.15
N ILE A 146 -5.59 14.84 -10.37
CA ILE A 146 -4.98 16.03 -10.95
C ILE A 146 -4.99 15.89 -12.47
N VAL A 147 -5.41 16.96 -13.15
CA VAL A 147 -5.43 17.09 -14.62
C VAL A 147 -4.88 18.45 -15.02
N ARG A 148 -4.67 18.67 -16.32
CA ARG A 148 -4.43 20.03 -16.85
C ARG A 148 -5.68 20.89 -16.67
N SER A 149 -5.51 22.13 -16.21
CA SER A 149 -6.60 23.08 -15.96
C SER A 149 -7.49 23.29 -17.20
N ASP A 150 -6.91 23.32 -18.40
CA ASP A 150 -7.63 23.48 -19.66
C ASP A 150 -8.46 22.24 -20.05
N ASP A 151 -8.14 21.06 -19.50
CA ASP A 151 -8.80 19.78 -19.80
C ASP A 151 -9.82 19.37 -18.74
N MET A 152 -10.03 20.16 -17.68
CA MET A 152 -11.02 19.86 -16.63
C MET A 152 -12.41 19.54 -17.17
N GLY A 153 -12.81 20.17 -18.28
CA GLY A 153 -14.11 19.93 -18.92
C GLY A 153 -14.27 18.56 -19.59
N ASN A 154 -13.20 17.76 -19.69
CA ASN A 154 -13.25 16.39 -20.20
C ASN A 154 -13.52 15.37 -19.09
N PHE A 155 -13.48 15.77 -17.83
CA PHE A 155 -13.60 14.90 -16.67
C PHE A 155 -14.78 15.36 -15.80
N GLU A 156 -15.99 14.92 -16.11
CA GLU A 156 -17.20 15.28 -15.34
C GLU A 156 -17.51 14.25 -14.24
N SER A 157 -16.96 13.04 -14.36
CA SER A 157 -17.14 11.92 -13.43
C SER A 157 -15.97 10.93 -13.48
N ALA A 158 -15.93 9.98 -12.54
CA ALA A 158 -14.91 8.92 -12.57
C ALA A 158 -15.02 7.97 -13.77
N TYR A 159 -16.19 7.86 -14.40
CA TYR A 159 -16.35 7.07 -15.62
C TYR A 159 -15.61 7.67 -16.83
N ASP A 160 -15.30 8.97 -16.80
CA ASP A 160 -14.54 9.62 -17.88
C ASP A 160 -13.05 9.22 -17.89
N LEU A 161 -12.61 8.39 -16.94
CA LEU A 161 -11.27 7.82 -16.89
C LEU A 161 -11.11 6.56 -17.76
N GLU A 162 -12.20 5.98 -18.29
CA GLU A 162 -12.12 4.80 -19.16
C GLU A 162 -11.25 5.07 -20.40
N GLY A 163 -10.19 4.29 -20.58
CA GLY A 163 -9.23 4.42 -21.67
C GLY A 163 -8.29 5.63 -21.60
N VAL A 164 -8.33 6.40 -20.51
CA VAL A 164 -7.45 7.56 -20.30
C VAL A 164 -6.07 7.11 -19.83
N PRO A 165 -4.97 7.66 -20.37
CA PRO A 165 -3.63 7.50 -19.81
C PRO A 165 -3.54 8.13 -18.43
N VAL A 166 -3.31 7.32 -17.40
CA VAL A 166 -3.25 7.80 -16.03
C VAL A 166 -1.94 7.45 -15.33
N ALA A 167 -1.39 8.43 -14.63
CA ALA A 167 -0.25 8.25 -13.74
C ALA A 167 -0.71 7.69 -12.38
N LEU A 168 0.10 6.80 -11.82
CA LEU A 168 -0.08 6.15 -10.53
C LEU A 168 1.21 6.24 -9.72
N GLY A 169 1.09 6.42 -8.40
CA GLY A 169 2.26 6.38 -7.51
C GLY A 169 2.83 4.97 -7.32
N SER A 170 1.99 3.94 -7.43
CA SER A 170 2.36 2.53 -7.34
C SER A 170 1.26 1.65 -7.96
N LEU A 171 1.64 0.51 -8.55
CA LEU A 171 0.72 -0.52 -9.05
C LEU A 171 0.03 -1.34 -7.94
N THR A 172 0.49 -1.27 -6.69
CA THR A 172 -0.11 -1.99 -5.55
C THR A 172 -1.09 -1.13 -4.76
N SER A 173 -1.27 0.13 -5.18
CA SER A 173 -2.21 1.07 -4.56
C SER A 173 -3.67 0.72 -4.87
N ASN A 174 -4.58 1.11 -3.99
CA ASN A 174 -6.02 1.07 -4.22
C ASN A 174 -6.43 1.91 -5.45
N TYR A 175 -5.66 2.95 -5.80
CA TYR A 175 -5.91 3.75 -6.99
C TYR A 175 -5.50 3.05 -8.29
N ALA A 176 -4.49 2.16 -8.24
CA ALA A 176 -4.19 1.28 -9.36
C ALA A 176 -5.29 0.24 -9.57
N ILE A 177 -5.83 -0.34 -8.49
CA ILE A 177 -6.99 -1.25 -8.55
C ILE A 177 -8.19 -0.54 -9.19
N PHE A 178 -8.50 0.68 -8.74
CA PHE A 178 -9.59 1.46 -9.34
C PHE A 178 -9.34 1.75 -10.83
N ALA A 179 -8.12 2.17 -11.19
CA ALA A 179 -7.75 2.44 -12.58
C ALA A 179 -7.94 1.21 -13.48
N GLU A 180 -7.56 0.02 -13.01
CA GLU A 180 -7.80 -1.24 -13.72
C GLU A 180 -9.29 -1.54 -13.86
N ASN A 181 -10.06 -1.42 -12.78
CA ASN A 181 -11.49 -1.73 -12.75
C ASN A 181 -12.34 -0.79 -13.63
N ILE A 182 -11.99 0.50 -13.70
CA ILE A 182 -12.66 1.48 -14.57
C ILE A 182 -12.16 1.44 -16.02
N GLY A 183 -11.09 0.68 -16.30
CA GLY A 183 -10.52 0.52 -17.64
C GLY A 183 -9.60 1.66 -18.09
N ALA A 184 -8.98 2.40 -17.18
CA ALA A 184 -7.96 3.39 -17.49
C ALA A 184 -6.61 2.74 -17.89
N ASP A 185 -5.76 3.45 -18.62
CA ASP A 185 -4.41 3.00 -19.01
C ASP A 185 -3.37 3.46 -17.97
N GLY A 186 -3.23 2.68 -16.91
CA GLY A 186 -2.41 3.02 -15.75
C GLY A 186 -0.90 2.82 -15.96
N THR A 187 -0.11 3.85 -15.65
CA THR A 187 1.35 3.81 -15.60
C THR A 187 1.86 4.20 -14.21
N ALA A 188 2.63 3.33 -13.56
CA ALA A 188 3.27 3.66 -12.28
C ALA A 188 4.59 4.42 -12.46
N TYR A 189 4.88 5.30 -11.50
CA TYR A 189 6.02 6.21 -11.53
C TYR A 189 6.97 6.00 -10.35
N ASP A 190 8.22 5.62 -10.66
CA ASP A 190 9.32 5.60 -9.68
C ASP A 190 9.96 7.00 -9.47
N GLY A 191 9.66 7.95 -10.36
CA GLY A 191 10.27 9.28 -10.38
C GLY A 191 9.72 10.28 -9.36
N GLY A 192 8.78 9.86 -8.51
CA GLY A 192 8.07 10.72 -7.56
C GLY A 192 7.03 11.64 -8.22
N VAL A 193 6.33 12.39 -7.38
CA VAL A 193 5.17 13.21 -7.77
C VAL A 193 5.55 14.32 -8.77
N ASP A 194 6.71 14.96 -8.63
CA ASP A 194 7.20 15.97 -9.58
C ASP A 194 7.31 15.45 -11.02
N ALA A 195 7.72 14.18 -11.20
CA ALA A 195 7.80 13.57 -12.52
C ALA A 195 6.41 13.34 -13.11
N ILE A 196 5.47 12.89 -12.29
CA ILE A 196 4.06 12.71 -12.65
C ILE A 196 3.45 14.03 -13.14
N LEU A 197 3.55 15.09 -12.34
CA LEU A 197 2.95 16.39 -12.66
C LEU A 197 3.52 16.96 -13.97
N ARG A 198 4.83 16.81 -14.19
CA ARG A 198 5.47 17.24 -15.44
C ARG A 198 5.02 16.44 -16.64
N ASP A 199 4.77 15.15 -16.49
CA ASP A 199 4.24 14.33 -17.58
C ASP A 199 2.79 14.66 -17.92
N ILE A 200 1.99 15.08 -16.93
CA ILE A 200 0.66 15.65 -17.18
C ILE A 200 0.77 16.96 -17.98
N ILE A 201 1.64 17.88 -17.56
CA ILE A 201 1.87 19.15 -18.28
C ILE A 201 2.33 18.91 -19.73
N ASN A 202 3.15 17.88 -19.95
CA ASN A 202 3.70 17.54 -21.26
C ASN A 202 2.78 16.65 -22.12
N GLU A 203 1.56 16.35 -21.67
CA GLU A 203 0.59 15.50 -22.39
C GLU A 203 1.09 14.05 -22.59
N ASN A 204 2.01 13.57 -21.74
CA ASN A 204 2.41 12.17 -21.71
C ASN A 204 1.44 11.32 -20.88
N GLN A 205 0.77 11.95 -19.91
CA GLN A 205 -0.33 11.40 -19.12
C GLN A 205 -1.45 12.46 -19.10
N ASP A 206 -2.68 12.02 -18.87
CA ASP A 206 -3.83 12.93 -18.86
C ASP A 206 -4.39 13.17 -17.44
N ALA A 207 -4.17 12.22 -16.52
CA ALA A 207 -4.58 12.37 -15.13
C ALA A 207 -3.59 11.71 -14.16
N TYR A 208 -3.54 12.18 -12.91
CA TYR A 208 -2.89 11.50 -11.79
C TYR A 208 -3.92 11.18 -10.72
N LEU A 209 -4.14 9.89 -10.45
CA LEU A 209 -5.09 9.42 -9.45
C LEU A 209 -4.44 9.36 -8.07
N ASN A 210 -5.07 9.99 -7.08
CA ASN A 210 -4.70 9.85 -5.68
C ASN A 210 -5.81 10.33 -4.72
N ASP A 211 -5.56 10.25 -3.42
CA ASP A 211 -6.38 10.84 -2.35
C ASP A 211 -6.57 12.34 -2.58
N VAL A 212 -7.83 12.81 -2.55
CA VAL A 212 -8.15 14.21 -2.87
C VAL A 212 -7.43 15.22 -1.97
N LEU A 213 -7.23 14.92 -0.69
CA LEU A 213 -6.54 15.82 0.24
C LEU A 213 -5.04 15.88 -0.10
N VAL A 214 -4.46 14.74 -0.47
CA VAL A 214 -3.06 14.68 -0.92
C VAL A 214 -2.87 15.41 -2.25
N LEU A 215 -3.81 15.31 -3.18
CA LEU A 215 -3.76 16.03 -4.46
C LEU A 215 -3.79 17.55 -4.25
N HIS A 216 -4.63 18.07 -3.35
CA HIS A 216 -4.64 19.50 -3.03
C HIS A 216 -3.30 19.97 -2.48
N ARG A 217 -2.73 19.24 -1.51
CA ARG A 217 -1.41 19.59 -0.94
C ARG A 217 -0.28 19.46 -1.94
N THR A 218 -0.37 18.49 -2.84
CA THR A 218 0.56 18.32 -3.95
C THR A 218 0.59 19.57 -4.84
N LEU A 219 -0.56 20.10 -5.25
CA LEU A 219 -0.62 21.31 -6.08
C LEU A 219 -0.19 22.57 -5.33
N GLU A 220 -0.55 22.71 -4.04
CA GLU A 220 -0.08 23.82 -3.20
C GLU A 220 1.45 23.89 -3.13
N GLY A 221 2.13 22.73 -3.05
CA GLY A 221 3.59 22.66 -3.03
C GLY A 221 4.25 22.85 -4.40
N PHE A 222 3.57 22.48 -5.49
CA PHE A 222 4.11 22.56 -6.85
C PHE A 222 4.02 23.97 -7.46
N ASP A 223 3.02 24.77 -7.07
CA ASP A 223 2.84 26.19 -7.46
C ASP A 223 2.82 26.42 -8.99
N ASP A 224 1.99 25.66 -9.72
CA ASP A 224 1.76 25.81 -11.17
C ASP A 224 0.26 25.77 -11.51
N ASP A 225 -0.28 26.91 -11.95
CA ASP A 225 -1.70 27.09 -12.28
C ASP A 225 -2.18 26.30 -13.53
N SER A 226 -1.27 25.64 -14.26
CA SER A 226 -1.62 24.79 -15.41
C SER A 226 -2.24 23.46 -15.00
N LEU A 227 -2.24 23.12 -13.72
CA LEU A 227 -2.82 21.90 -13.16
C LEU A 227 -3.93 22.24 -12.16
N ALA A 228 -4.93 21.36 -12.08
CA ALA A 228 -6.03 21.48 -11.13
C ALA A 228 -6.50 20.10 -10.66
N VAL A 229 -7.07 20.05 -9.45
CA VAL A 229 -7.81 18.87 -8.97
C VAL A 229 -9.21 18.89 -9.58
N ALA A 230 -9.62 17.81 -10.24
CA ALA A 230 -10.97 17.64 -10.76
C ALA A 230 -11.87 17.02 -9.66
N GLU A 231 -12.24 17.79 -8.65
CA GLU A 231 -13.02 17.33 -7.48
C GLU A 231 -14.38 16.67 -7.83
N GLN A 232 -14.92 16.91 -9.02
CA GLN A 232 -16.11 16.24 -9.54
C GLN A 232 -15.85 14.76 -9.90
N VAL A 233 -14.60 14.41 -10.17
CA VAL A 233 -14.15 13.03 -10.36
C VAL A 233 -13.94 12.42 -8.97
N LYS A 234 -14.93 11.68 -8.50
CA LYS A 234 -14.92 11.04 -7.18
C LYS A 234 -15.04 9.53 -7.33
N PHE A 235 -14.11 8.83 -6.72
CA PHE A 235 -14.13 7.37 -6.68
C PHE A 235 -13.54 6.87 -5.37
N HIS A 236 -13.85 5.63 -5.03
CA HIS A 236 -13.35 4.91 -3.88
C HIS A 236 -13.32 5.77 -2.62
N ALA A 237 -14.48 5.91 -1.96
CA ALA A 237 -14.51 6.43 -0.60
C ALA A 237 -13.56 5.58 0.25
N THR A 238 -12.60 6.24 0.91
CA THR A 238 -11.53 5.60 1.65
C THR A 238 -11.73 5.74 3.14
N GLU A 239 -11.49 4.64 3.83
CA GLU A 239 -11.27 4.57 5.27
C GLU A 239 -9.82 4.11 5.48
N SER A 240 -8.97 5.00 5.97
CA SER A 240 -7.57 4.72 6.23
C SER A 240 -7.38 4.24 7.67
N ALA A 241 -6.69 3.11 7.83
CA ALA A 241 -6.41 2.46 9.10
C ALA A 241 -5.00 1.89 9.12
N PHE A 242 -4.51 1.50 10.29
CA PHE A 242 -3.18 0.89 10.43
C PHE A 242 -3.28 -0.64 10.37
N PRO A 243 -2.74 -1.31 9.33
CA PRO A 243 -2.75 -2.75 9.26
C PRO A 243 -1.69 -3.37 10.17
N MET A 244 -2.07 -4.49 10.77
CA MET A 244 -1.23 -5.45 11.49
C MET A 244 -1.43 -6.83 10.85
N LEU A 245 -0.47 -7.75 11.05
CA LEU A 245 -0.66 -9.13 10.60
C LEU A 245 -1.94 -9.73 11.21
N LYS A 246 -2.69 -10.51 10.44
CA LYS A 246 -3.94 -11.13 10.89
C LYS A 246 -3.72 -11.88 12.22
N GLY A 247 -4.61 -11.59 13.17
CA GLY A 247 -4.60 -12.25 14.49
C GLY A 247 -3.88 -11.47 15.59
N ASN A 248 -3.19 -10.38 15.27
CA ASN A 248 -2.58 -9.47 16.27
C ASN A 248 -3.63 -8.51 16.86
N ASN A 249 -4.67 -9.06 17.50
CA ASN A 249 -5.76 -8.29 18.08
C ASN A 249 -5.34 -7.57 19.37
N SER A 250 -4.37 -8.09 20.11
CA SER A 250 -3.89 -7.50 21.36
C SER A 250 -3.32 -6.10 21.16
N LEU A 251 -2.54 -5.90 20.09
CA LEU A 251 -2.02 -4.58 19.72
C LEU A 251 -3.13 -3.69 19.12
N LYS A 252 -4.02 -4.26 18.30
CA LYS A 252 -5.18 -3.55 17.76
C LYS A 252 -6.03 -2.94 18.87
N GLU A 253 -6.42 -3.73 19.87
CA GLU A 253 -7.32 -3.30 20.94
C GLU A 253 -6.77 -2.07 21.69
N VAL A 254 -5.49 -2.08 22.04
CA VAL A 254 -4.88 -0.94 22.75
C VAL A 254 -4.68 0.28 21.85
N ILE A 255 -4.40 0.10 20.57
CA ILE A 255 -4.31 1.22 19.62
C ILE A 255 -5.69 1.81 19.35
N ASP A 256 -6.73 1.00 19.22
CA ASP A 256 -8.10 1.46 19.01
C ASP A 256 -8.61 2.29 20.20
N GLU A 257 -8.30 1.87 21.43
CA GLU A 257 -8.60 2.67 22.64
C GLU A 257 -7.93 4.04 22.56
N VAL A 258 -6.65 4.09 22.20
CA VAL A 258 -5.92 5.35 22.05
C VAL A 258 -6.44 6.21 20.90
N LEU A 259 -6.75 5.60 19.76
CA LEU A 259 -7.36 6.30 18.62
C LEU A 259 -8.72 6.90 18.99
N GLN A 260 -9.52 6.18 19.79
CA GLN A 260 -10.77 6.72 20.30
C GLN A 260 -10.52 7.94 21.19
N GLU A 261 -9.57 7.88 22.13
CA GLU A 261 -9.21 9.03 22.96
C GLU A 261 -8.74 10.23 22.13
N MET A 262 -7.89 10.00 21.13
CA MET A 262 -7.39 11.05 20.21
C MET A 262 -8.51 11.68 19.37
N LYS A 263 -9.55 10.92 19.01
CA LYS A 263 -10.74 11.46 18.34
C LYS A 263 -11.58 12.29 19.30
N GLU A 264 -11.79 11.80 20.53
CA GLU A 264 -12.61 12.46 21.55
C GLU A 264 -12.01 13.78 22.04
N ASP A 265 -10.69 13.86 22.16
CA ASP A 265 -9.98 15.07 22.59
C ASP A 265 -9.63 16.05 21.47
N GLY A 266 -9.84 15.65 20.20
CA GLY A 266 -9.63 16.48 19.02
C GLY A 266 -8.23 16.40 18.40
N THR A 267 -7.34 15.57 18.93
CA THR A 267 -5.97 15.42 18.42
C THR A 267 -5.94 14.98 16.95
N VAL A 268 -6.81 14.04 16.55
CA VAL A 268 -6.87 13.59 15.14
C VAL A 268 -7.26 14.75 14.21
N ALA A 269 -8.26 15.54 14.59
CA ALA A 269 -8.72 16.68 13.81
C ALA A 269 -7.66 17.80 13.73
N GLU A 270 -6.93 18.05 14.82
CA GLU A 270 -5.82 19.04 14.84
C GLU A 270 -4.70 18.63 13.88
N LEU A 271 -4.22 17.38 13.96
CA LEU A 271 -3.21 16.85 13.04
C LEU A 271 -3.72 16.85 11.59
N SER A 272 -4.98 16.48 11.37
CA SER A 272 -5.58 16.48 10.03
C SER A 272 -5.61 17.90 9.44
N GLN A 273 -6.01 18.89 10.24
CA GLN A 273 -6.05 20.29 9.85
C GLN A 273 -4.64 20.84 9.55
N GLU A 274 -3.62 20.42 10.31
CA GLU A 274 -2.23 20.80 10.08
C GLU A 274 -1.72 20.29 8.73
N PHE A 275 -1.82 18.98 8.49
CA PHE A 275 -1.20 18.33 7.32
C PHE A 275 -2.06 18.43 6.06
N PHE A 276 -3.39 18.33 6.16
CA PHE A 276 -4.30 18.34 5.01
C PHE A 276 -5.04 19.65 4.83
N GLY A 277 -5.14 20.48 5.86
CA GLY A 277 -5.86 21.76 5.72
C GLY A 277 -7.38 21.58 5.79
N ALA A 278 -7.82 20.37 6.09
CA ALA A 278 -9.20 19.95 6.25
C ALA A 278 -9.30 18.96 7.41
N ASP A 279 -10.51 18.82 7.95
CA ASP A 279 -10.80 17.78 8.94
C ASP A 279 -11.17 16.48 8.22
N ALA A 280 -10.30 15.48 8.33
CA ALA A 280 -10.50 14.15 7.77
C ALA A 280 -10.88 13.10 8.84
N SER A 281 -11.22 13.50 10.07
CA SER A 281 -11.57 12.55 11.14
C SER A 281 -13.00 12.02 11.05
N GLU A 282 -13.81 12.55 10.12
CA GLU A 282 -15.23 12.23 9.95
C GLU A 282 -15.51 11.63 8.57
N PRO A 283 -16.45 10.67 8.45
CA PRO A 283 -16.82 10.07 7.18
C PRO A 283 -17.22 11.09 6.11
N VAL A 284 -16.77 10.85 4.88
CA VAL A 284 -17.18 11.65 3.71
C VAL A 284 -18.59 11.28 3.26
N ASP A 285 -19.27 12.22 2.63
CA ASP A 285 -20.49 11.94 1.88
C ASP A 285 -20.15 11.03 0.69
N GLN A 286 -20.80 9.88 0.60
CA GLN A 286 -20.54 8.87 -0.44
C GLN A 286 -21.45 9.05 -1.65
N ASP A 287 -22.37 10.02 -1.64
CA ASP A 287 -23.17 10.35 -2.81
C ASP A 287 -22.24 10.72 -3.99
N GLU A 288 -22.50 10.12 -5.15
CA GLU A 288 -21.75 10.33 -6.40
C GLU A 288 -20.29 9.83 -6.38
N VAL A 289 -19.87 9.06 -5.36
CA VAL A 289 -18.55 8.40 -5.33
C VAL A 289 -18.64 7.02 -6.01
N VAL A 290 -17.95 6.83 -7.13
CA VAL A 290 -17.88 5.51 -7.80
C VAL A 290 -17.12 4.51 -6.92
N SER A 291 -17.56 3.26 -6.85
CA SER A 291 -16.92 2.26 -5.98
C SER A 291 -15.49 1.90 -6.44
N LEU A 292 -14.73 1.22 -5.59
CA LEU A 292 -13.42 0.65 -5.97
C LEU A 292 -13.55 -0.32 -7.16
N GLU A 293 -14.70 -0.96 -7.31
CA GLU A 293 -15.02 -1.90 -8.41
C GLU A 293 -15.44 -1.20 -9.71
N GLY A 294 -15.43 0.14 -9.75
CA GLY A 294 -15.74 0.92 -10.95
C GLY A 294 -17.22 0.90 -11.36
N ASN A 295 -18.12 0.53 -10.45
CA ASN A 295 -19.57 0.43 -10.72
C ASN A 295 -20.41 1.47 -9.97
#